data_AF-A0A429HTM5-F1
#
_entry.id   AF-A0A429HTM5-F1
#
_cell.length_a   1.000
_cell.length_b   1.000
_cell.length_c   1.000
_cell.angle_alpha   90.00
_cell.angle_beta   90.00
_cell.angle_gamma   90.00
#
_symmetry.space_group_name_H-M   'P 1'
#
loop_
_entity.id
_entity.type
_entity.pdbx_description
1 polymer ?
#
loop_
_entity_poly.entity_id
_entity_poly.type
_entity_poly.pdbx_seq_one_letter_code
_entity_poly.pdbx_strand_id
1 'polypeptide(L)'
;MPLIPEEPQIHESVPGPRATPAAGRTASTPRPVPGPGPRPAPPRGAPAASARPGKPGPAAPSRGPAGAPPAQRTGPKQPAATAGPADAASGTQLQLIPAPQSGALDAAEEAVDLLLDSGRAPGEILVLTTGEMHPWAAHELSFGEASYWAQHDAADDVFYADAAAERATGRPVVIVAVNGGTEETIARALPAAMARAGALLVVCGDPQRINALLGVSA
;
A
#
# COMPACT_ATOMS: atom_id res chain seq x y z
N MET A 1 29.52 34.22 50.15
CA MET A 1 28.24 34.95 50.00
C MET A 1 28.05 35.32 48.53
N PRO A 2 26.81 35.33 48.03
CA PRO A 2 26.44 34.82 46.70
C PRO A 2 26.66 35.80 45.54
N LEU A 3 26.89 35.24 44.35
CA LEU A 3 26.75 35.92 43.06
C LEU A 3 25.33 35.64 42.54
N ILE A 4 24.49 36.67 42.50
CA ILE A 4 23.16 36.62 41.86
C ILE A 4 23.28 37.14 40.41
N PRO A 5 22.60 36.52 39.43
CA PRO A 5 22.62 36.98 38.04
C PRO A 5 21.77 38.25 37.83
N GLU A 6 22.27 39.11 36.96
CA GLU A 6 21.61 40.29 36.40
C GLU A 6 20.39 39.88 35.55
N GLU A 7 19.20 40.31 35.95
CA GLU A 7 17.97 40.22 35.15
C GLU A 7 17.88 41.47 34.24
N PRO A 8 17.77 41.34 32.92
CA PRO A 8 17.63 42.50 32.05
C PRO A 8 16.22 43.09 32.14
N GLN A 9 16.14 44.37 32.49
CA GLN A 9 14.94 45.20 32.46
C GLN A 9 14.30 45.20 31.06
N ILE A 10 13.07 44.69 30.99
CA ILE A 10 12.24 44.76 29.79
C ILE A 10 11.66 46.17 29.72
N HIS A 11 12.10 46.95 28.74
CA HIS A 11 11.56 48.29 28.49
C HIS A 11 10.20 48.16 27.80
N GLU A 12 9.15 48.53 28.54
CA GLU A 12 7.82 48.83 28.02
C GLU A 12 7.92 49.92 26.94
N SER A 13 7.63 49.56 25.69
CA SER A 13 7.44 50.53 24.61
C SER A 13 5.97 50.55 24.21
N VAL A 14 5.32 51.64 24.62
CA VAL A 14 3.93 52.00 24.33
C VAL A 14 3.77 52.51 22.88
N PRO A 15 2.56 52.39 22.29
CA PRO A 15 2.32 52.33 20.83
C PRO A 15 2.32 53.66 20.08
N GLY A 16 2.57 53.58 18.76
CA GLY A 16 2.40 54.68 17.79
C GLY A 16 1.96 54.18 16.40
N PRO A 17 1.40 55.04 15.54
CA PRO A 17 0.18 54.72 14.79
C PRO A 17 0.35 54.56 13.26
N ARG A 18 -0.72 54.00 12.66
CA ARG A 18 -1.23 54.23 11.29
C ARG A 18 -0.60 53.43 10.15
N ALA A 19 -1.29 52.36 9.76
CA ALA A 19 -1.26 51.86 8.38
C ALA A 19 -2.57 52.28 7.66
N THR A 20 -2.40 52.77 6.45
CA THR A 20 -3.44 53.19 5.49
C THR A 20 -4.24 52.01 4.94
N PRO A 21 -5.54 52.15 4.61
CA PRO A 21 -6.25 51.11 3.89
C PRO A 21 -5.90 51.16 2.40
N ALA A 22 -5.36 50.06 1.87
CA ALA A 22 -5.28 49.84 0.43
C ALA A 22 -6.67 49.44 -0.09
N ALA A 23 -7.21 50.29 -0.95
CA ALA A 23 -8.38 49.97 -1.76
C ALA A 23 -7.99 48.94 -2.84
N GLY A 24 -8.88 47.97 -3.06
CA GLY A 24 -8.95 47.22 -4.31
C GLY A 24 -8.47 45.77 -4.22
N ARG A 25 -9.40 44.88 -3.86
CA ARG A 25 -9.67 43.65 -4.60
C ARG A 25 -11.06 43.13 -4.22
N THR A 26 -11.91 43.08 -5.22
CA THR A 26 -13.30 42.62 -5.21
C THR A 26 -13.40 41.18 -4.68
N ALA A 27 -14.26 40.97 -3.70
CA ALA A 27 -14.73 39.64 -3.32
C ALA A 27 -15.44 38.99 -4.51
N SER A 28 -14.96 37.83 -4.97
CA SER A 28 -15.65 37.00 -5.95
C SER A 28 -16.73 36.21 -5.23
N THR A 29 -17.99 36.59 -5.44
CA THR A 29 -19.15 35.83 -4.98
C THR A 29 -19.12 34.43 -5.60
N PRO A 30 -19.25 33.33 -4.81
CA PRO A 30 -19.30 31.99 -5.37
C PRO A 30 -20.54 31.84 -6.26
N ARG A 31 -20.34 31.36 -7.49
CA ARG A 31 -21.44 31.03 -8.40
C ARG A 31 -22.26 29.87 -7.82
N PRO A 32 -23.60 29.89 -7.96
CA PRO A 32 -24.44 28.72 -7.67
C PRO A 32 -24.02 27.53 -8.53
N VAL A 33 -23.75 26.39 -7.91
CA VAL A 33 -23.56 25.12 -8.59
C VAL A 33 -24.91 24.61 -9.13
N PRO A 34 -25.03 24.29 -10.44
CA PRO A 34 -26.19 23.58 -10.96
C PRO A 34 -26.27 22.20 -10.30
N GLY A 35 -27.42 21.89 -9.69
CA GLY A 35 -27.65 20.62 -9.02
C GLY A 35 -27.66 19.41 -9.97
N PRO A 36 -27.55 18.18 -9.43
CA PRO A 36 -27.51 16.96 -10.23
C PRO A 36 -28.85 16.74 -10.95
N GLY A 37 -28.82 16.68 -12.28
CA GLY A 37 -29.95 16.24 -13.09
C GLY A 37 -30.24 14.73 -12.89
N PRO A 38 -31.47 14.27 -13.19
CA PRO A 38 -31.88 12.89 -12.94
C PRO A 38 -31.14 11.90 -13.86
N ARG A 39 -30.68 10.80 -13.26
CA ARG A 39 -29.99 9.68 -13.90
C ARG A 39 -30.97 8.86 -14.78
N PRO A 40 -30.61 8.48 -16.02
CA PRO A 40 -31.39 7.53 -16.79
C PRO A 40 -31.34 6.12 -16.18
N ALA A 41 -32.49 5.43 -16.18
CA ALA A 41 -32.64 4.05 -15.72
C ALA A 41 -31.94 3.03 -16.67
N PRO A 42 -31.45 1.88 -16.17
CA PRO A 42 -30.92 0.82 -17.01
C PRO A 42 -32.05 0.04 -17.71
N PRO A 43 -31.87 -0.41 -18.97
CA PRO A 43 -32.81 -1.31 -19.59
C PRO A 43 -32.70 -2.71 -18.96
N ARG A 44 -33.88 -3.24 -18.62
CA ARG A 44 -34.13 -4.57 -18.11
C ARG A 44 -34.36 -5.49 -19.32
N GLY A 45 -33.69 -6.64 -19.36
CA GLY A 45 -34.17 -7.79 -20.13
C GLY A 45 -33.13 -8.49 -21.02
N ALA A 46 -32.59 -9.59 -20.50
CA ALA A 46 -32.37 -10.79 -21.31
C ALA A 46 -33.66 -11.64 -21.24
N PRO A 47 -33.94 -12.48 -22.26
CA PRO A 47 -33.70 -13.90 -22.01
C PRO A 47 -33.11 -14.67 -23.20
N ALA A 48 -32.64 -15.87 -22.86
CA ALA A 48 -31.93 -16.86 -23.66
C ALA A 48 -32.75 -17.49 -24.81
N ALA A 49 -32.04 -18.02 -25.82
CA ALA A 49 -32.43 -19.26 -26.49
C ALA A 49 -31.26 -19.86 -27.30
N SER A 50 -31.06 -21.16 -27.10
CA SER A 50 -30.18 -22.08 -27.82
C SER A 50 -30.53 -22.21 -29.31
N ALA A 51 -29.52 -22.39 -30.18
CA ALA A 51 -29.56 -23.30 -31.33
C ALA A 51 -28.18 -23.43 -32.04
N ARG A 52 -27.60 -24.62 -31.97
CA ARG A 52 -26.67 -25.23 -32.97
C ARG A 52 -27.58 -26.01 -33.96
N PRO A 53 -27.29 -26.28 -35.28
CA PRO A 53 -26.08 -26.97 -35.76
C PRO A 53 -25.61 -26.86 -37.26
N GLY A 54 -24.38 -27.37 -37.52
CA GLY A 54 -23.86 -27.84 -38.83
C GLY A 54 -23.11 -26.79 -39.66
N LYS A 55 -22.02 -27.03 -40.41
CA LYS A 55 -21.34 -28.23 -40.97
C LYS A 55 -19.89 -27.85 -41.40
N PRO A 56 -19.00 -28.82 -41.75
CA PRO A 56 -17.55 -28.64 -41.91
C PRO A 56 -17.08 -28.38 -43.36
N GLY A 57 -15.91 -27.75 -43.51
CA GLY A 57 -15.20 -27.54 -44.80
C GLY A 57 -13.67 -27.53 -44.64
N PRO A 58 -12.89 -27.80 -45.70
CA PRO A 58 -11.66 -28.60 -45.64
C PRO A 58 -10.34 -27.80 -45.58
N ALA A 59 -9.24 -28.55 -45.42
CA ALA A 59 -7.86 -28.10 -45.18
C ALA A 59 -6.95 -28.01 -46.43
N ALA A 60 -5.82 -27.31 -46.22
CA ALA A 60 -4.48 -27.41 -46.86
C ALA A 60 -4.13 -26.49 -48.06
N PRO A 61 -2.84 -26.26 -48.43
CA PRO A 61 -1.54 -26.48 -47.76
C PRO A 61 -0.51 -25.29 -47.83
N SER A 62 0.68 -25.54 -47.28
CA SER A 62 1.87 -24.73 -46.98
C SER A 62 2.79 -24.28 -48.14
N ARG A 63 3.61 -23.23 -47.91
CA ARG A 63 5.01 -22.94 -48.37
C ARG A 63 5.33 -21.48 -47.95
N GLY A 64 6.40 -21.07 -47.29
CA GLY A 64 7.84 -21.37 -47.33
C GLY A 64 8.59 -20.07 -46.91
N PRO A 65 9.90 -20.08 -46.60
CA PRO A 65 10.52 -19.15 -45.63
C PRO A 65 11.29 -17.97 -46.26
N ALA A 66 11.41 -16.86 -45.53
CA ALA A 66 12.40 -15.79 -45.67
C ALA A 66 12.22 -14.87 -44.45
N GLY A 67 13.20 -14.34 -43.72
CA GLY A 67 14.64 -14.23 -43.80
C GLY A 67 15.00 -13.22 -42.72
N ALA A 68 15.91 -13.54 -41.80
CA ALA A 68 16.50 -12.58 -40.87
C ALA A 68 17.52 -11.70 -41.63
N PRO A 69 17.97 -10.51 -41.14
CA PRO A 69 18.90 -10.46 -40.00
C PRO A 69 18.75 -9.14 -39.16
N PRO A 70 19.72 -8.65 -38.35
CA PRO A 70 19.49 -8.39 -36.92
C PRO A 70 19.59 -6.90 -36.53
N ALA A 71 19.06 -6.53 -35.37
CA ALA A 71 19.44 -5.29 -34.71
C ALA A 71 19.59 -5.50 -33.18
N GLN A 72 20.79 -5.18 -32.72
CA GLN A 72 21.25 -5.15 -31.34
C GLN A 72 20.59 -3.96 -30.62
N ARG A 73 20.23 -4.07 -29.33
CA ARG A 73 20.96 -3.50 -28.17
C ARG A 73 20.09 -3.34 -26.92
N THR A 74 20.77 -3.48 -25.78
CA THR A 74 20.56 -2.88 -24.44
C THR A 74 19.37 -3.28 -23.55
N GLY A 75 19.70 -3.96 -22.45
CA GLY A 75 18.97 -3.94 -21.18
C GLY A 75 19.23 -5.21 -20.36
N PRO A 76 19.93 -5.17 -19.20
CA PRO A 76 19.98 -6.32 -18.31
C PRO A 76 18.58 -6.59 -17.76
N LYS A 77 18.01 -7.72 -18.18
CA LYS A 77 16.76 -8.27 -17.67
C LYS A 77 16.91 -8.53 -16.16
N GLN A 78 16.07 -7.87 -15.40
CA GLN A 78 15.68 -8.22 -14.04
C GLN A 78 15.32 -9.72 -14.01
N PRO A 79 15.85 -10.52 -13.08
CA PRO A 79 15.48 -11.92 -13.01
C PRO A 79 14.01 -12.01 -12.62
N ALA A 80 13.19 -12.50 -13.55
CA ALA A 80 11.86 -12.99 -13.27
C ALA A 80 11.99 -14.08 -12.20
N ALA A 81 11.56 -13.78 -10.98
CA ALA A 81 11.48 -14.77 -9.92
C ALA A 81 10.48 -15.84 -10.38
N THR A 82 10.99 -17.02 -10.66
CA THR A 82 10.20 -18.22 -10.85
C THR A 82 9.51 -18.53 -9.53
N ALA A 83 8.23 -18.20 -9.42
CA ALA A 83 7.35 -18.82 -8.44
C ALA A 83 7.26 -20.31 -8.78
N GLY A 84 8.17 -21.11 -8.21
CA GLY A 84 8.04 -22.56 -8.18
C GLY A 84 6.84 -22.93 -7.30
N PRO A 85 6.13 -24.03 -7.60
CA PRO A 85 5.00 -24.46 -6.79
C PRO A 85 5.54 -24.93 -5.44
N ALA A 86 5.40 -24.09 -4.41
CA ALA A 86 5.53 -24.52 -3.03
C ALA A 86 4.30 -25.35 -2.69
N ASP A 87 4.60 -26.57 -2.25
CA ASP A 87 3.71 -27.64 -1.79
C ASP A 87 2.42 -27.14 -1.12
N ALA A 88 1.28 -27.62 -1.62
CA ALA A 88 -0.04 -27.33 -1.08
C ALA A 88 -0.26 -28.07 0.25
N ALA A 89 0.44 -27.65 1.29
CA ALA A 89 0.02 -27.85 2.67
C ALA A 89 -0.93 -26.70 3.03
N SER A 90 -2.03 -27.00 3.73
CA SER A 90 -3.01 -26.01 4.19
C SER A 90 -2.41 -25.05 5.24
N GLY A 91 -1.55 -24.14 4.80
CA GLY A 91 -0.85 -23.15 5.60
C GLY A 91 -0.72 -21.83 4.86
N THR A 92 -0.49 -20.76 5.62
CA THR A 92 -0.23 -19.41 5.11
C THR A 92 0.94 -19.44 4.14
N GLN A 93 0.71 -18.97 2.91
CA GLN A 93 1.77 -18.81 1.91
C GLN A 93 2.68 -17.65 2.31
N LEU A 94 4.00 -17.86 2.28
CA LEU A 94 5.00 -16.81 2.49
C LEU A 94 5.60 -16.37 1.15
N GLN A 95 5.58 -15.07 0.89
CA GLN A 95 6.24 -14.44 -0.25
C GLN A 95 7.22 -13.37 0.23
N LEU A 96 8.43 -13.38 -0.34
CA LEU A 96 9.45 -12.37 -0.07
C LEU A 96 9.59 -11.45 -1.30
N ILE A 97 9.50 -10.13 -1.08
CA ILE A 97 9.78 -9.09 -2.07
C ILE A 97 11.10 -8.40 -1.67
N PRO A 98 12.20 -8.63 -2.41
CA PRO A 98 13.48 -8.00 -2.11
C PRO A 98 13.40 -6.48 -2.25
N ALA A 99 13.72 -5.76 -1.17
CA ALA A 99 13.81 -4.31 -1.16
C ALA A 99 14.87 -3.84 -0.14
N PRO A 100 15.63 -2.76 -0.41
CA PRO A 100 16.44 -2.14 0.64
C PRO A 100 15.52 -1.59 1.74
N GLN A 101 16.04 -1.40 2.95
CA GLN A 101 15.26 -0.88 4.08
C GLN A 101 14.50 0.41 3.72
N SER A 102 15.13 1.35 3.02
CA SER A 102 14.51 2.63 2.64
C SER A 102 13.41 2.51 1.60
N GLY A 103 13.36 1.41 0.84
CA GLY A 103 12.34 1.15 -0.18
C GLY A 103 11.37 0.03 0.19
N ALA A 104 11.44 -0.49 1.43
CA ALA A 104 10.57 -1.56 1.89
C ALA A 104 9.10 -1.11 2.00
N LEU A 105 8.87 0.17 2.31
CA LEU A 105 7.54 0.76 2.36
C LEU A 105 6.94 0.87 0.96
N ASP A 106 7.67 1.48 0.03
CA ASP A 106 7.27 1.59 -1.39
C ASP A 106 6.96 0.19 -1.98
N ALA A 107 7.82 -0.80 -1.72
CA ALA A 107 7.58 -2.17 -2.18
C ALA A 107 6.32 -2.81 -1.57
N ALA A 108 5.94 -2.43 -0.34
CA ALA A 108 4.70 -2.88 0.26
C ALA A 108 3.49 -2.19 -0.37
N GLU A 109 3.56 -0.89 -0.68
CA GLU A 109 2.51 -0.16 -1.39
C GLU A 109 2.27 -0.74 -2.80
N GLU A 110 3.33 -0.99 -3.56
CA GLU A 110 3.22 -1.66 -4.87
C GLU A 110 2.61 -3.06 -4.74
N ALA A 111 2.90 -3.80 -3.66
CA ALA A 111 2.28 -5.09 -3.41
C ALA A 111 0.78 -4.97 -3.08
N VAL A 112 0.37 -3.93 -2.35
CA VAL A 112 -1.05 -3.60 -2.13
C VAL A 112 -1.73 -3.34 -3.47
N ASP A 113 -1.16 -2.48 -4.32
CA ASP A 113 -1.73 -2.13 -5.62
C ASP A 113 -1.93 -3.37 -6.50
N LEU A 114 -0.94 -4.24 -6.59
CA LEU A 114 -1.04 -5.49 -7.33
C LEU A 114 -2.12 -6.43 -6.79
N LEU A 115 -2.30 -6.51 -5.47
CA LEU A 115 -3.35 -7.32 -4.87
C LEU A 115 -4.73 -6.76 -5.19
N LEU A 116 -4.91 -5.45 -5.09
CA LEU A 116 -6.16 -4.77 -5.44
C LEU A 116 -6.50 -4.94 -6.93
N ASP A 117 -5.52 -4.77 -7.81
CA ASP A 117 -5.67 -4.98 -9.25
C ASP A 117 -6.03 -6.43 -9.60
N SER A 118 -5.55 -7.39 -8.80
CA SER A 118 -5.92 -8.81 -8.93
C SER A 118 -7.32 -9.14 -8.39
N GLY A 119 -8.02 -8.16 -7.80
CA GLY A 119 -9.38 -8.29 -7.28
C GLY A 119 -9.48 -8.69 -5.81
N ARG A 120 -8.40 -8.60 -5.02
CA ARG A 120 -8.50 -8.75 -3.56
C ARG A 120 -9.31 -7.61 -2.97
N ALA A 121 -10.16 -7.92 -1.99
CA ALA A 121 -10.92 -6.89 -1.30
C ALA A 121 -9.97 -6.07 -0.39
N PRO A 122 -10.05 -4.73 -0.37
CA PRO A 122 -9.22 -3.88 0.48
C PRO A 122 -9.23 -4.29 1.97
N GLY A 123 -10.43 -4.58 2.48
CA GLY A 123 -10.66 -5.08 3.84
C GLY A 123 -9.94 -6.39 4.22
N GLU A 124 -9.42 -7.13 3.22
CA GLU A 124 -8.66 -8.36 3.45
C GLU A 124 -7.15 -8.12 3.60
N ILE A 125 -6.68 -6.88 3.43
CA ILE A 125 -5.26 -6.54 3.41
C ILE A 125 -4.89 -5.76 4.67
N LEU A 126 -3.89 -6.26 5.40
CA LEU A 126 -3.24 -5.59 6.53
C LEU A 126 -1.79 -5.30 6.17
N VAL A 127 -1.35 -4.04 6.28
CA VAL A 127 0.05 -3.64 6.11
C VAL A 127 0.65 -3.31 7.46
N LEU A 128 1.80 -3.91 7.77
CA LEU A 128 2.55 -3.73 9.01
C LEU A 128 3.92 -3.13 8.71
N THR A 129 4.31 -2.09 9.44
CA THR A 129 5.66 -1.51 9.38
C THR A 129 6.48 -1.85 10.63
N THR A 130 7.76 -2.17 10.49
CA THR A 130 8.63 -2.52 11.63
C THR A 130 9.44 -1.34 12.17
N GLY A 131 9.53 -0.25 11.39
CA GLY A 131 10.26 0.97 11.71
C GLY A 131 9.34 2.17 11.80
N GLU A 132 9.50 3.14 10.90
CA GLU A 132 8.61 4.29 10.85
C GLU A 132 7.18 3.85 10.48
N MET A 133 6.19 4.49 11.08
CA MET A 133 4.80 4.24 10.77
C MET A 133 4.45 4.75 9.36
N HIS A 134 3.58 4.04 8.65
CA HIS A 134 3.09 4.47 7.35
C HIS A 134 2.45 5.88 7.43
N PRO A 135 2.72 6.80 6.48
CA PRO A 135 2.22 8.18 6.53
C PRO A 135 0.70 8.30 6.65
N TRP A 136 -0.04 7.41 5.99
CA TRP A 136 -1.50 7.33 6.14
C TRP A 136 -1.92 6.99 7.59
N ALA A 137 -1.32 5.97 8.22
CA ALA A 137 -1.64 5.62 9.61
C ALA A 137 -1.30 6.75 10.58
N ALA A 138 -0.17 7.44 10.35
CA ALA A 138 0.21 8.63 11.11
C ALA A 138 -0.84 9.75 11.00
N HIS A 139 -1.37 9.96 9.80
CA HIS A 139 -2.41 10.94 9.55
C HIS A 139 -3.73 10.56 10.24
N GLU A 140 -4.20 9.31 10.09
CA GLU A 140 -5.45 8.86 10.70
C GLU A 140 -5.41 8.90 12.22
N LEU A 141 -4.30 8.48 12.83
CA LEU A 141 -4.11 8.57 14.28
C LEU A 141 -4.16 10.01 14.80
N SER A 142 -3.79 11.00 13.97
CA SER A 142 -3.87 12.41 14.36
C SER A 142 -5.32 12.89 14.57
N PHE A 143 -6.31 12.20 13.99
CA PHE A 143 -7.74 12.46 14.21
C PHE A 143 -8.31 11.70 15.43
N GLY A 144 -7.52 10.83 16.06
CA GLY A 144 -7.87 10.15 17.30
C GLY A 144 -7.84 8.63 17.18
N GLU A 145 -7.28 7.99 18.21
CA GLU A 145 -7.03 6.55 18.26
C GLU A 145 -8.32 5.71 18.14
N ALA A 146 -9.41 6.15 18.77
CA ALA A 146 -10.68 5.44 18.72
C ALA A 146 -11.26 5.37 17.30
N SER A 147 -11.20 6.47 16.55
CA SER A 147 -11.66 6.52 15.15
C SER A 147 -10.77 5.69 14.24
N TYR A 148 -9.44 5.77 14.42
CA TYR A 148 -8.47 4.97 13.69
C TYR A 148 -8.71 3.46 13.86
N TRP A 149 -8.86 2.99 15.10
CA TRP A 149 -9.12 1.56 15.33
C TRP A 149 -10.52 1.13 14.91
N ALA A 150 -11.52 2.02 14.90
CA ALA A 150 -12.82 1.69 14.35
C ALA A 150 -12.76 1.37 12.84
N GLN A 151 -11.80 1.95 12.09
CA GLN A 151 -11.56 1.60 10.68
C GLN A 151 -11.01 0.17 10.55
N HIS A 152 -10.13 -0.24 11.47
CA HIS A 152 -9.64 -1.63 11.51
C HIS A 152 -10.78 -2.62 11.76
N ASP A 153 -11.63 -2.32 12.75
CA ASP A 153 -12.78 -3.13 13.14
C ASP A 153 -13.85 -3.20 12.02
N ALA A 154 -14.03 -2.12 11.25
CA ALA A 154 -14.96 -2.07 10.12
C ALA A 154 -14.51 -2.94 8.94
N ALA A 155 -13.20 -3.07 8.72
CA ALA A 155 -12.60 -3.84 7.64
C ALA A 155 -13.14 -3.51 6.23
N ASP A 156 -13.44 -2.24 5.98
CA ASP A 156 -13.91 -1.77 4.66
C ASP A 156 -12.75 -1.40 3.71
N ASP A 157 -11.57 -1.08 4.25
CA ASP A 157 -10.40 -0.61 3.50
C ASP A 157 -9.10 -1.32 3.94
N VAL A 158 -8.02 -1.12 3.19
CA VAL A 158 -6.65 -1.53 3.56
C VAL A 158 -6.30 -0.86 4.88
N PHE A 159 -5.79 -1.64 5.83
CA PHE A 159 -5.40 -1.10 7.13
C PHE A 159 -3.89 -1.12 7.30
N TYR A 160 -3.33 -0.02 7.79
CA TYR A 160 -1.91 0.15 8.02
C TYR A 160 -1.66 0.32 9.51
N ALA A 161 -0.72 -0.43 10.07
CA ALA A 161 -0.36 -0.37 11.49
C ALA A 161 1.12 -0.62 11.74
N ASP A 162 1.58 -0.25 12.93
CA ASP A 162 2.87 -0.70 13.44
C ASP A 162 2.83 -2.21 13.72
N ALA A 163 3.92 -2.93 13.42
CA ALA A 163 3.99 -4.38 13.60
C ALA A 163 3.90 -4.82 15.07
N ALA A 164 4.21 -3.94 16.03
CA ALA A 164 4.06 -4.17 17.46
C ALA A 164 2.65 -3.86 17.98
N ALA A 165 1.74 -3.35 17.15
CA ALA A 165 0.37 -3.06 17.56
C ALA A 165 -0.41 -4.35 17.84
N GLU A 166 -0.51 -4.74 19.11
CA GLU A 166 -1.22 -5.94 19.55
C GLU A 166 -2.72 -5.92 19.19
N ARG A 167 -3.32 -4.74 19.06
CA ARG A 167 -4.73 -4.55 18.70
C ARG A 167 -5.08 -4.98 17.27
N ALA A 168 -4.12 -4.95 16.33
CA ALA A 168 -4.41 -5.25 14.93
C ALA A 168 -4.72 -6.75 14.72
N THR A 169 -5.98 -7.14 14.60
CA THR A 169 -6.32 -8.54 14.33
C THR A 169 -5.89 -8.99 12.94
N GLY A 170 -5.80 -10.31 12.74
CA GLY A 170 -5.40 -10.92 11.48
C GLY A 170 -6.35 -10.65 10.32
N ARG A 171 -5.81 -10.76 9.10
CA ARG A 171 -6.51 -10.62 7.82
C ARG A 171 -6.07 -11.71 6.84
N PRO A 172 -6.86 -12.04 5.80
CA PRO A 172 -6.45 -13.02 4.80
C PRO A 172 -5.09 -12.74 4.18
N VAL A 173 -4.75 -11.47 3.96
CA VAL A 173 -3.44 -11.03 3.47
C VAL A 173 -2.78 -10.08 4.48
N VAL A 174 -1.54 -10.38 4.86
CA VAL A 174 -0.69 -9.48 5.65
C VAL A 174 0.55 -9.16 4.85
N ILE A 175 0.92 -7.89 4.80
CA ILE A 175 2.14 -7.39 4.17
C ILE A 175 3.00 -6.76 5.26
N VAL A 176 4.27 -7.12 5.36
CA VAL A 176 5.21 -6.56 6.33
C VAL A 176 6.29 -5.79 5.59
N ALA A 177 6.33 -4.48 5.79
CA ALA A 177 7.44 -3.64 5.35
C ALA A 177 8.52 -3.60 6.45
N VAL A 178 9.67 -4.20 6.17
CA VAL A 178 10.85 -4.17 7.04
C VAL A 178 11.63 -2.87 6.82
N ASN A 179 10.96 -1.74 7.09
CA ASN A 179 11.45 -0.38 6.84
C ASN A 179 12.33 0.19 7.96
N GLY A 180 12.60 -0.61 9.00
CA GLY A 180 13.48 -0.25 10.11
C GLY A 180 13.26 -1.15 11.32
N GLY A 181 13.59 -0.62 12.49
CA GLY A 181 13.51 -1.38 13.74
C GLY A 181 14.76 -2.22 14.03
N THR A 182 14.91 -2.59 15.30
CA THR A 182 15.98 -3.46 15.77
C THR A 182 15.76 -4.89 15.28
N GLU A 183 16.81 -5.71 15.32
CA GLU A 183 16.70 -7.13 14.99
C GLU A 183 15.67 -7.85 15.87
N GLU A 184 15.59 -7.47 17.14
CA GLU A 184 14.61 -7.99 18.10
C GLU A 184 13.16 -7.62 17.71
N THR A 185 12.94 -6.40 17.23
CA THR A 185 11.62 -5.97 16.73
C THR A 185 11.18 -6.83 15.55
N ILE A 186 12.07 -7.07 14.58
CA ILE A 186 11.73 -7.86 13.38
C ILE A 186 11.56 -9.34 13.73
N ALA A 187 12.41 -9.88 14.61
CA ALA A 187 12.30 -11.25 15.12
C ALA A 187 10.96 -11.51 15.82
N ARG A 188 10.36 -10.51 16.46
CA ARG A 188 8.99 -10.59 17.00
C ARG A 188 7.92 -10.34 15.95
N ALA A 189 8.13 -9.39 15.05
CA ALA A 189 7.16 -8.98 14.05
C ALA A 189 6.84 -10.11 13.05
N LEU A 190 7.85 -10.82 12.54
CA LEU A 190 7.65 -11.84 11.51
C LEU A 190 6.76 -13.02 11.97
N PRO A 191 7.00 -13.66 13.14
CA PRO A 191 6.09 -14.68 13.65
C PRO A 191 4.69 -14.14 13.97
N ALA A 192 4.59 -12.93 14.52
CA ALA A 192 3.30 -12.30 14.81
C ALA A 192 2.50 -12.04 13.52
N ALA A 193 3.15 -11.57 12.46
CA ALA A 193 2.54 -11.37 11.15
C ALA A 193 2.12 -12.70 10.52
N MET A 194 2.92 -13.76 10.66
CA MET A 194 2.58 -15.09 10.18
C MET A 194 1.35 -15.66 10.89
N ALA A 195 1.19 -15.42 12.20
CA ALA A 195 -0.01 -15.79 12.95
C ALA A 195 -1.25 -14.97 12.57
N ARG A 196 -1.06 -13.74 12.06
CA ARG A 196 -2.13 -12.84 11.61
C ARG A 196 -2.58 -13.10 10.18
N ALA A 197 -1.71 -13.69 9.35
CA ALA A 197 -1.98 -13.94 7.94
C ALA A 197 -2.80 -15.22 7.74
N GLY A 198 -4.04 -15.07 7.26
CA GLY A 198 -4.95 -16.19 7.04
C GLY A 198 -4.65 -17.02 5.79
N ALA A 199 -4.05 -16.42 4.76
CA ALA A 199 -3.76 -17.09 3.50
C ALA A 199 -2.40 -16.69 2.90
N LEU A 200 -2.02 -15.42 2.98
CA LEU A 200 -0.80 -14.89 2.39
C LEU A 200 -0.10 -13.94 3.35
N LEU A 201 1.19 -14.17 3.57
CA LEU A 201 2.13 -13.23 4.17
C LEU A 201 3.11 -12.77 3.09
N VAL A 202 3.14 -11.48 2.80
CA VAL A 202 4.16 -10.85 1.96
C VAL A 202 5.14 -10.10 2.87
N VAL A 203 6.44 -10.31 2.70
CA VAL A 203 7.47 -9.57 3.45
C VAL A 203 8.30 -8.76 2.45
N CYS A 204 8.34 -7.44 2.63
CA CYS A 204 9.10 -6.51 1.83
C CYS A 204 10.32 -6.05 2.61
N GLY A 205 11.53 -6.34 2.13
CA GLY A 205 12.76 -5.94 2.81
C GLY A 205 14.00 -6.71 2.39
N ASP A 206 15.09 -6.54 3.15
CA ASP A 206 16.38 -7.15 2.85
C ASP A 206 16.32 -8.68 3.00
N PRO A 207 16.50 -9.46 1.91
CA PRO A 207 16.42 -10.91 1.96
C PRO A 207 17.42 -11.55 2.90
N GLN A 208 18.63 -10.99 3.02
CA GLN A 208 19.67 -11.54 3.89
C GLN A 208 19.25 -11.42 5.36
N ARG A 209 18.74 -10.24 5.73
CA ARG A 209 18.25 -9.98 7.09
C ARG A 209 17.04 -10.85 7.43
N ILE A 210 16.07 -10.93 6.53
CA ILE A 210 14.85 -11.72 6.73
C ILE A 210 15.16 -13.22 6.82
N ASN A 211 15.99 -13.75 5.92
CA ASN A 211 16.34 -15.17 5.92
C ASN A 211 17.16 -15.58 7.15
N ALA A 212 18.05 -14.70 7.64
CA ALA A 212 18.77 -14.93 8.89
C ALA A 212 17.82 -15.09 10.08
N LEU A 213 16.75 -14.30 10.14
CA LEU A 213 15.73 -14.38 11.18
C LEU A 213 14.80 -15.59 11.05
N LEU A 214 14.48 -15.99 9.82
CA LEU A 214 13.68 -17.19 9.54
C LEU A 214 14.47 -18.49 9.72
N GLY A 215 15.78 -18.42 10.01
CA GLY A 215 16.65 -19.60 10.13
C GLY A 215 16.89 -20.31 8.80
N VAL A 216 16.54 -19.68 7.67
CA VAL A 216 16.81 -20.21 6.33
C VAL A 216 18.25 -19.84 5.97
N SER A 217 19.16 -20.75 6.25
CA SER A 217 20.53 -20.68 5.73
C SER A 217 20.51 -21.12 4.27
N ALA A 218 21.05 -20.28 3.38
CA ALA A 218 21.08 -20.47 1.93
C ALA A 218 21.80 -21.75 1.48
#